data_AF-A0A950STY2-F1
#
_entry.id   AF-A0A950STY2-F1
#
_cell.length_a   1.000
_cell.length_b   1.000
_cell.length_c   1.000
_cell.angle_alpha   90.00
_cell.angle_beta   90.00
_cell.angle_gamma   90.00
#
_symmetry.space_group_name_H-M   'P 1'
#
loop_
_entity.id
_entity.type
_entity.pdbx_description
1 polymer ?
#
loop_
_entity_poly.entity_id
_entity_poly.type
_entity_poly.pdbx_seq_one_letter_code
_entity_poly.pdbx_strand_id
1 'polypeptide(L)'
;MDLDPVILSRIQFAFVISFHIIFPSFTIGLAAWLATIEGMRLATGKPIYRRVFDFWLKVFALSFGMGVVTGIVMAFQFGTNWSVLAERSGPIQGPLLGYEGFTAFMLEATFFGVMLLGRDRVPPWFYFVSCCMVSLGTMFSSFWILCNNSWMQVPLGHTVVDGKIVPEDWWAITTGP
;
A
#
# COMPACT_ATOMS: atom_id res chain seq x y z
N MET A 1 -12.52 -12.20 35.62
CA MET A 1 -11.41 -12.54 34.70
C MET A 1 -11.10 -11.28 33.96
N ASP A 2 -10.11 -10.51 34.42
CA ASP A 2 -9.69 -9.32 33.68
C ASP A 2 -8.94 -9.78 32.43
N LEU A 3 -9.47 -9.40 31.27
CA LEU A 3 -8.83 -9.68 29.99
C LEU A 3 -7.60 -8.79 29.89
N ASP A 4 -6.41 -9.39 29.74
CA ASP A 4 -5.16 -8.66 29.58
C ASP A 4 -5.23 -7.74 28.34
N PRO A 5 -5.08 -6.41 28.50
CA PRO A 5 -5.09 -5.45 27.40
C PRO A 5 -4.08 -5.77 26.29
N VAL A 6 -2.95 -6.41 26.64
CA VAL A 6 -1.93 -6.82 25.65
C VAL A 6 -2.48 -7.91 24.74
N ILE A 7 -3.14 -8.92 25.29
CA ILE A 7 -3.76 -10.00 24.53
C ILE A 7 -4.88 -9.45 23.64
N LEU A 8 -5.74 -8.58 24.19
CA LEU A 8 -6.82 -7.95 23.43
C LEU A 8 -6.28 -7.12 22.26
N SER A 9 -5.23 -6.33 22.49
CA SER A 9 -4.59 -5.52 21.45
C SER A 9 -3.98 -6.39 20.35
N ARG A 10 -3.37 -7.54 20.69
CA ARG A 10 -2.86 -8.50 19.71
C ARG A 10 -3.97 -9.13 18.88
N ILE A 11 -5.07 -9.57 19.49
CA ILE A 11 -6.21 -10.16 18.78
C ILE A 11 -6.84 -9.12 17.84
N GLN A 12 -7.04 -7.90 18.32
CA GLN A 12 -7.62 -6.82 17.53
C GLN A 12 -6.72 -6.47 16.33
N PHE A 13 -5.41 -6.33 16.54
CA PHE A 13 -4.46 -6.04 15.47
C PHE A 13 -4.39 -7.21 14.46
N ALA A 14 -4.35 -8.45 14.95
CA ALA A 14 -4.35 -9.66 14.12
C ALA A 14 -5.58 -9.74 13.20
N PHE A 15 -6.77 -9.41 13.72
CA PHE A 15 -7.98 -9.35 12.91
C PHE A 15 -7.89 -8.27 11.82
N VAL A 16 -7.49 -7.05 12.19
CA VAL A 16 -7.40 -5.93 11.25
C VAL A 16 -6.38 -6.19 10.15
N ILE A 17 -5.17 -6.65 10.49
CA ILE A 17 -4.13 -6.92 9.49
C ILE A 17 -4.46 -8.10 8.58
N SER A 18 -5.05 -9.17 9.13
CA SER A 18 -5.45 -10.34 8.33
C SER A 18 -6.57 -10.00 7.35
N PHE A 19 -7.51 -9.13 7.75
CA PHE A 19 -8.56 -8.67 6.84
C PHE A 19 -8.01 -7.67 5.82
N HIS A 20 -7.18 -6.74 6.25
CA HIS A 20 -6.59 -5.72 5.38
C HIS A 20 -5.78 -6.36 4.26
N ILE A 21 -4.85 -7.28 4.56
CA ILE A 21 -3.87 -7.78 3.58
C ILE A 21 -4.49 -8.44 2.34
N ILE A 22 -5.73 -8.94 2.45
CA ILE A 22 -6.48 -9.53 1.34
C ILE A 22 -6.67 -8.51 0.21
N PHE A 23 -6.89 -7.23 0.53
CA PHE A 23 -7.17 -6.21 -0.48
C PHE A 23 -5.90 -5.73 -1.20
N PRO A 24 -4.84 -5.24 -0.53
CA PRO A 24 -3.62 -4.80 -1.19
C PRO A 24 -2.95 -5.93 -1.98
N SER A 25 -2.86 -7.15 -1.43
CA SER A 25 -2.25 -8.28 -2.15
C SER A 25 -2.95 -8.58 -3.47
N PHE A 26 -4.28 -8.48 -3.48
CA PHE A 26 -5.08 -8.64 -4.69
C PHE A 26 -4.98 -7.45 -5.64
N THR A 27 -5.04 -6.21 -5.14
CA THR A 27 -5.00 -5.01 -5.99
C THR A 27 -3.63 -4.78 -6.63
N ILE A 28 -2.52 -5.15 -5.97
CA ILE A 28 -1.18 -5.06 -6.56
C ILE A 28 -1.11 -5.88 -7.86
N GLY A 29 -1.51 -7.15 -7.82
CA GLY A 29 -1.52 -8.00 -9.00
C GLY A 29 -2.54 -7.55 -10.05
N LEU A 30 -3.72 -7.12 -9.61
CA LEU A 30 -4.79 -6.68 -10.49
C LEU A 30 -4.46 -5.36 -11.22
N ALA A 31 -3.74 -4.44 -10.58
CA ALA A 31 -3.26 -3.20 -11.20
C ALA A 31 -2.30 -3.50 -12.37
N ALA A 32 -1.32 -4.39 -12.16
CA ALA A 32 -0.41 -4.83 -13.20
C ALA A 32 -1.14 -5.55 -14.35
N TRP A 33 -2.15 -6.35 -14.01
CA TRP A 33 -3.01 -7.00 -15.00
C TRP A 33 -3.81 -6.00 -15.84
N LEU A 34 -4.42 -5.00 -15.22
CA LEU A 34 -5.16 -3.94 -15.91
C LEU A 34 -4.25 -3.14 -16.85
N ALA A 35 -3.05 -2.76 -16.39
CA ALA A 35 -2.05 -2.12 -17.24
C ALA A 35 -1.69 -3.00 -18.45
N THR A 36 -1.48 -4.30 -18.25
CA THR A 36 -1.18 -5.25 -19.33
C THR A 36 -2.32 -5.32 -20.35
N ILE A 37 -3.57 -5.46 -19.90
CA ILE A 37 -4.73 -5.52 -20.81
C ILE A 37 -4.87 -4.24 -21.61
N GLU A 38 -4.69 -3.08 -20.99
CA GLU A 38 -4.80 -1.79 -21.68
C GLU A 38 -3.67 -1.62 -22.72
N GLY A 39 -2.45 -2.06 -22.41
CA GLY A 39 -1.35 -2.13 -23.38
C GLY A 39 -1.68 -3.04 -24.56
N MET A 40 -2.25 -4.23 -24.30
CA MET A 40 -2.70 -5.15 -25.35
C MET A 40 -3.84 -4.56 -26.19
N ARG A 41 -4.75 -3.78 -25.58
CA ARG A 41 -5.80 -3.06 -26.30
C ARG A 41 -5.20 -2.05 -27.27
N LEU A 42 -4.21 -1.27 -26.84
CA LEU A 42 -3.54 -0.28 -27.70
C LEU A 42 -2.74 -0.95 -28.83
N ALA A 43 -2.05 -2.06 -28.55
CA ALA A 43 -1.25 -2.76 -29.54
C ALA A 43 -2.09 -3.48 -30.61
N THR A 44 -3.24 -4.06 -30.22
CA THR A 44 -4.02 -4.94 -31.10
C THR A 44 -5.32 -4.34 -31.62
N GLY A 45 -5.85 -3.30 -30.97
CA GLY A 45 -7.17 -2.74 -31.27
C GLY A 45 -8.36 -3.67 -30.99
N LYS A 46 -8.16 -4.87 -30.42
CA LYS A 46 -9.24 -5.86 -30.27
C LYS A 46 -10.23 -5.44 -29.17
N PRO A 47 -11.55 -5.49 -29.43
CA PRO A 47 -12.57 -5.05 -28.46
C PRO A 47 -12.68 -5.94 -27.22
N ILE A 48 -12.18 -7.18 -27.28
CA ILE A 48 -12.18 -8.11 -26.14
C ILE A 48 -11.37 -7.56 -24.96
N TYR A 49 -10.21 -6.93 -25.20
CA TYR A 49 -9.38 -6.37 -24.13
C TYR A 49 -10.11 -5.26 -23.38
N ARG A 50 -10.87 -4.42 -24.10
CA ARG A 50 -11.72 -3.41 -23.46
C ARG A 50 -12.76 -4.05 -22.54
N ARG A 51 -13.46 -5.08 -23.01
CA ARG A 51 -14.50 -5.76 -22.22
C ARG A 51 -13.93 -6.40 -20.95
N VAL A 52 -12.77 -7.05 -21.06
CA VAL A 52 -12.09 -7.67 -19.92
C VAL A 52 -11.59 -6.60 -18.95
N PHE A 53 -11.00 -5.52 -19.46
CA PHE A 53 -10.56 -4.38 -18.65
C PHE A 53 -11.72 -3.77 -17.85
N ASP A 54 -12.84 -3.46 -18.52
CA ASP A 54 -13.99 -2.79 -17.89
C ASP A 54 -14.66 -3.67 -16.82
N PHE A 55 -14.58 -5.00 -16.95
CA PHE A 55 -15.01 -5.94 -15.90
C PHE A 55 -14.09 -5.87 -14.69
N TRP A 56 -12.79 -6.05 -14.89
CA TRP A 56 -11.82 -6.09 -13.81
C TRP A 56 -11.64 -4.74 -13.11
N LEU A 57 -11.83 -3.63 -13.83
CA LEU A 57 -11.77 -2.29 -13.24
C LEU A 57 -12.80 -2.11 -12.12
N LYS A 58 -14.01 -2.68 -12.25
CA LYS A 58 -15.05 -2.60 -11.21
C LYS A 58 -14.64 -3.38 -9.95
N VAL A 59 -14.08 -4.57 -10.15
CA VAL A 59 -13.59 -5.41 -9.04
C VAL A 59 -12.41 -4.72 -8.36
N PHE A 60 -11.46 -4.20 -9.15
CA PHE A 60 -10.34 -3.42 -8.66
C PHE A 60 -10.81 -2.23 -7.82
N ALA A 61 -11.80 -1.46 -8.31
CA ALA A 61 -12.32 -0.30 -7.61
C ALA A 61 -12.91 -0.63 -6.23
N LEU A 62 -13.68 -1.72 -6.15
CA LEU A 62 -14.26 -2.18 -4.89
C LEU A 62 -13.17 -2.62 -3.91
N SER A 63 -12.25 -3.48 -4.37
CA SER A 63 -11.15 -3.99 -3.55
C SER A 63 -10.23 -2.86 -3.09
N PHE A 64 -9.90 -1.92 -3.97
CA PHE A 64 -9.09 -0.75 -3.65
C PHE A 64 -9.73 0.10 -2.56
N GLY A 65 -11.03 0.44 -2.70
CA GLY A 65 -11.76 1.19 -1.69
C GLY A 65 -11.77 0.50 -0.32
N MET A 66 -11.97 -0.82 -0.29
CA MET A 66 -11.89 -1.60 0.96
C MET A 66 -10.48 -1.60 1.55
N GLY A 67 -9.45 -1.69 0.71
CA GLY A 67 -8.04 -1.54 1.11
C GLY A 67 -7.79 -0.20 1.79
N VAL A 68 -8.27 0.91 1.22
CA VAL A 68 -8.11 2.24 1.83
C VAL A 68 -8.75 2.32 3.21
N VAL A 69 -10.03 1.92 3.32
CA VAL A 69 -10.77 2.00 4.60
C VAL A 69 -10.08 1.17 5.68
N THR A 70 -9.69 -0.05 5.36
CA THR A 70 -9.04 -0.96 6.32
C THR A 70 -7.61 -0.53 6.66
N GLY A 71 -6.88 0.06 5.71
CA GLY A 71 -5.53 0.58 5.93
C GLY A 71 -5.50 1.79 6.87
N ILE A 72 -6.48 2.69 6.75
CA ILE A 72 -6.63 3.82 7.68
C ILE A 72 -6.80 3.31 9.11
N VAL A 73 -7.65 2.31 9.32
CA VAL A 73 -7.86 1.71 10.65
C VAL A 73 -6.55 1.11 11.19
N MET A 74 -5.80 0.39 10.36
CA MET A 74 -4.51 -0.18 10.76
C MET A 74 -3.49 0.89 11.14
N ALA A 75 -3.36 1.96 10.36
CA ALA A 75 -2.41 3.04 10.62
C ALA A 75 -2.66 3.68 11.99
N PHE A 76 -3.92 3.94 12.34
CA PHE A 76 -4.27 4.51 13.64
C PHE A 76 -4.07 3.52 14.81
N GLN A 77 -4.18 2.21 14.58
CA GLN A 77 -3.93 1.22 15.64
C GLN A 77 -2.51 1.25 16.19
N PHE A 78 -1.51 1.63 15.40
CA PHE A 78 -0.15 1.84 15.91
C PHE A 78 -0.12 2.92 17.00
N GLY A 79 -0.89 4.00 16.85
CA GLY A 79 -0.96 5.07 17.85
C GLY A 79 -1.84 4.72 19.05
N THR A 80 -3.02 4.13 18.82
CA THR A 80 -4.00 3.90 19.89
C THR A 80 -3.66 2.71 20.78
N ASN A 81 -3.15 1.63 20.21
CA ASN A 81 -2.94 0.36 20.92
C ASN A 81 -1.46 0.05 21.16
N TRP A 82 -0.55 0.72 20.43
CA TRP A 82 0.88 0.46 20.48
C TRP A 82 1.69 1.75 20.70
N SER A 83 1.22 2.63 21.58
CA SER A 83 1.80 3.97 21.82
C SER A 83 3.30 3.94 22.17
N VAL A 84 3.74 3.00 23.00
CA VAL A 84 5.17 2.85 23.37
C VAL A 84 6.00 2.41 22.16
N LEU A 85 5.47 1.55 21.29
CA LEU A 85 6.14 1.19 20.04
C LEU A 85 6.27 2.45 19.16
N ALA A 86 5.16 3.15 18.92
CA ALA A 86 5.14 4.36 18.10
C ALA A 86 6.09 5.45 18.61
N GLU A 87 6.19 5.63 19.94
CA GLU A 87 7.12 6.59 20.54
C GLU A 87 8.59 6.20 20.34
N ARG A 88 8.91 4.90 20.50
CA ARG A 88 10.29 4.42 20.42
C ARG A 88 10.79 4.26 19.00
N SER A 89 10.01 3.65 18.11
CA SER A 89 10.40 3.37 16.71
C SER A 89 9.91 4.43 15.72
N GLY A 90 9.14 5.42 16.18
CA GLY A 90 8.63 6.51 15.37
C GLY A 90 9.65 7.22 14.47
N PRO A 91 10.90 7.48 14.92
CA PRO A 91 11.92 8.09 14.05
C PRO A 91 12.29 7.27 12.80
N ILE A 92 12.00 5.95 12.78
CA ILE A 92 12.25 5.06 11.64
C ILE A 92 10.93 4.70 10.93
N GLN A 93 9.95 4.15 11.68
CA GLN A 93 8.69 3.70 11.08
C GLN A 93 7.85 4.87 10.56
N GLY A 94 7.88 6.02 11.23
CA GLY A 94 7.15 7.22 10.83
C GLY A 94 7.50 7.67 9.41
N PRO A 95 8.80 7.88 9.09
CA PRO A 95 9.21 8.16 7.73
C PRO A 95 8.84 7.07 6.72
N LEU A 96 9.03 5.78 7.02
CA LEU A 96 8.71 4.68 6.09
C LEU A 96 7.21 4.68 5.73
N LEU A 97 6.33 4.76 6.72
CA LEU A 97 4.87 4.83 6.53
C LEU A 97 4.45 6.17 5.91
N GLY A 98 5.15 7.26 6.23
CA GLY A 98 4.93 8.57 5.61
C GLY A 98 5.24 8.55 4.12
N TYR A 99 6.37 7.95 3.72
CA TYR A 99 6.75 7.80 2.31
C TYR A 99 5.76 6.95 1.53
N GLU A 100 5.22 5.88 2.13
CA GLU A 100 4.11 5.13 1.54
C GLU A 100 2.93 6.05 1.20
N GLY A 101 2.47 6.86 2.17
CA GLY A 101 1.36 7.78 1.96
C GLY A 101 1.63 8.84 0.89
N PHE A 102 2.81 9.48 0.92
CA PHE A 102 3.13 10.57 -0.01
C PHE A 102 3.47 10.11 -1.42
N THR A 103 4.19 9.00 -1.57
CA THR A 103 4.75 8.58 -2.87
C THR A 103 3.91 7.54 -3.57
N ALA A 104 3.33 6.59 -2.83
CA ALA A 104 2.57 5.49 -3.41
C ALA A 104 1.08 5.81 -3.42
N PHE A 105 0.49 6.12 -2.26
CA PHE A 105 -0.95 6.29 -2.13
C PHE A 105 -1.48 7.49 -2.93
N MET A 106 -0.80 8.63 -2.89
CA MET A 106 -1.18 9.79 -3.70
C MET A 106 -1.07 9.53 -5.20
N LEU A 107 -0.01 8.83 -5.63
CA LEU A 107 0.18 8.45 -7.04
C LEU A 107 -0.97 7.54 -7.48
N GLU A 108 -1.25 6.50 -6.72
CA GLU A 108 -2.32 5.55 -7.00
C GLU A 108 -3.69 6.25 -7.03
N ALA A 109 -4.06 6.99 -5.98
CA ALA A 109 -5.36 7.64 -5.88
C ALA A 109 -5.62 8.64 -7.02
N THR A 110 -4.58 9.40 -7.41
CA THR A 110 -4.68 10.40 -8.49
C THR A 110 -4.96 9.73 -9.84
N PHE A 111 -4.14 8.75 -10.22
CA PHE A 111 -4.27 8.09 -11.53
C PHE A 111 -5.42 7.09 -11.57
N PHE A 112 -5.80 6.53 -10.42
CA PHE A 112 -7.00 5.70 -10.31
C PHE A 112 -8.28 6.49 -10.60
N GLY A 113 -8.35 7.76 -10.18
CA GLY A 113 -9.44 8.66 -10.57
C GLY A 113 -9.57 8.79 -12.10
N VAL A 114 -8.44 8.85 -12.81
CA VAL A 114 -8.40 8.84 -14.28
C VAL A 114 -8.86 7.49 -14.85
N MET A 115 -8.46 6.36 -14.24
CA MET A 115 -8.94 5.05 -14.69
C MET A 115 -10.46 4.92 -14.59
N LEU A 116 -11.07 5.46 -13.54
CA LEU A 116 -12.52 5.40 -13.33
C LEU A 116 -13.31 6.33 -14.27
N LEU A 117 -12.85 7.56 -14.46
CA LEU A 117 -13.67 8.62 -15.08
C LEU A 117 -13.08 9.16 -16.39
N GLY A 118 -11.83 8.85 -16.68
CA GLY A 118 -11.04 9.45 -17.74
C GLY A 118 -11.17 8.78 -19.11
N ARG A 119 -11.83 7.62 -19.21
CA ARG A 119 -11.83 6.77 -20.42
C ARG A 119 -12.14 7.52 -21.72
N ASP A 120 -13.19 8.35 -21.70
CA ASP A 120 -13.63 9.15 -22.84
C ASP A 120 -13.24 10.64 -22.71
N ARG A 121 -12.46 11.00 -21.68
CA ARG A 121 -12.05 12.38 -21.37
C ARG A 121 -10.57 12.66 -21.62
N VAL A 122 -9.74 11.62 -21.67
CA VAL A 122 -8.30 11.73 -21.90
C VAL A 122 -7.87 10.93 -23.13
N PRO A 123 -6.76 11.29 -23.78
CA PRO A 123 -6.21 10.51 -24.89
C PRO A 123 -5.89 9.06 -24.48
N PRO A 124 -6.00 8.07 -25.40
CA PRO A 124 -5.74 6.67 -25.08
C PRO A 124 -4.34 6.39 -24.50
N TRP A 125 -3.31 7.11 -24.96
CA TRP A 125 -1.95 6.97 -24.43
C TRP A 125 -1.86 7.43 -22.97
N PHE A 126 -2.55 8.52 -22.60
CA PHE A 126 -2.56 9.05 -21.24
C PHE A 126 -3.33 8.14 -20.30
N TYR A 127 -4.43 7.54 -20.79
CA TYR A 127 -5.17 6.51 -20.04
C TYR A 127 -4.27 5.30 -19.72
N PHE A 128 -3.50 4.82 -20.69
CA PHE A 128 -2.54 3.73 -20.46
C PHE A 128 -1.43 4.11 -19.48
N VAL A 129 -0.85 5.31 -19.60
CA VAL A 129 0.11 5.83 -18.62
C VAL A 129 -0.50 5.84 -17.21
N SER A 130 -1.78 6.21 -17.08
CA SER A 130 -2.49 6.19 -15.80
C SER A 130 -2.57 4.77 -15.22
N CYS A 131 -2.86 3.75 -16.04
CA CYS A 131 -2.82 2.35 -15.59
C CYS A 131 -1.42 1.93 -15.13
N CYS A 132 -0.37 2.33 -15.84
CA CYS A 132 1.01 2.06 -15.43
C CYS A 132 1.36 2.76 -14.11
N MET A 133 0.95 4.02 -13.93
CA MET A 133 1.21 4.76 -12.68
C MET A 133 0.48 4.15 -11.48
N VAL A 134 -0.76 3.68 -11.65
CA VAL A 134 -1.47 2.93 -10.60
C VAL A 134 -0.71 1.64 -10.27
N SER A 135 -0.27 0.87 -11.27
CA SER A 135 0.52 -0.34 -11.04
C SER A 135 1.88 -0.09 -10.38
N LEU A 136 2.54 1.03 -10.68
CA LEU A 136 3.79 1.42 -10.02
C LEU A 136 3.53 1.91 -8.60
N GLY A 137 2.46 2.65 -8.38
CA GLY A 137 2.03 3.10 -7.05
C GLY A 137 1.79 1.92 -6.11
N THR A 138 1.04 0.91 -6.54
CA THR A 138 0.79 -0.29 -5.71
C THR A 138 2.08 -1.06 -5.40
N MET A 139 3.03 -1.10 -6.34
CA MET A 139 4.35 -1.71 -6.12
C MET A 139 5.23 -0.91 -5.15
N PHE A 140 5.18 0.43 -5.19
CA PHE A 140 5.91 1.25 -4.22
C PHE A 140 5.29 1.17 -2.83
N SER A 141 3.96 1.08 -2.71
CA SER A 141 3.32 0.86 -1.41
C SER A 141 3.75 -0.47 -0.81
N SER A 142 3.74 -1.55 -1.60
CA SER A 142 4.21 -2.86 -1.13
C SER A 142 5.68 -2.82 -0.71
N PHE A 143 6.53 -2.10 -1.44
CA PHE A 143 7.92 -1.89 -1.05
C PHE A 143 8.04 -1.23 0.33
N TRP A 144 7.44 -0.06 0.54
CA TRP A 144 7.59 0.68 1.80
C TRP A 144 7.03 -0.07 3.02
N ILE A 145 5.87 -0.73 2.88
CA ILE A 145 5.29 -1.46 3.99
C ILE A 145 6.07 -2.73 4.34
N LEU A 146 6.65 -3.39 3.32
CA LEU A 146 7.52 -4.55 3.53
C LEU A 146 8.87 -4.15 4.10
N CYS A 147 9.44 -3.01 3.70
CA CYS A 147 10.64 -2.45 4.35
C CYS A 147 10.38 -2.23 5.84
N ASN A 148 9.26 -1.62 6.20
CA ASN A 148 8.88 -1.42 7.60
C ASN A 148 8.74 -2.76 8.36
N ASN A 149 8.08 -3.74 7.75
CA ASN A 149 7.90 -5.06 8.36
C ASN A 149 9.22 -5.84 8.49
N SER A 150 10.05 -5.87 7.44
CA SER A 150 11.38 -6.50 7.45
C SER A 150 12.24 -5.88 8.55
N TRP A 151 12.29 -4.54 8.64
CA TRP A 151 13.02 -3.86 9.70
C TRP A 151 12.54 -4.23 11.11
N MET A 152 11.23 -4.43 11.30
CA MET A 152 10.69 -4.91 12.59
C MET A 152 11.14 -6.34 12.93
N GLN A 153 11.47 -7.17 11.93
CA GLN A 153 11.98 -8.53 12.14
C GLN A 153 13.50 -8.54 12.36
N VAL A 154 14.24 -7.75 11.57
CA VAL A 154 15.71 -7.66 11.61
C VAL A 154 16.12 -6.18 11.67
N PRO A 155 16.15 -5.58 12.88
CA PRO A 155 16.38 -4.16 13.02
C PRO A 155 17.87 -3.82 12.81
N LEU A 156 18.20 -3.29 11.64
CA LEU A 156 19.55 -2.84 11.26
C LEU A 156 19.60 -1.32 11.09
N GLY A 157 20.81 -0.77 10.99
CA GLY A 157 21.04 0.65 10.66
C GLY A 157 20.48 1.64 11.67
N HIS A 158 20.38 1.27 12.95
CA HIS A 158 19.81 2.11 14.00
C HIS A 158 20.68 2.13 15.25
N THR A 159 20.51 3.19 16.05
CA THR A 159 21.08 3.32 17.39
C THR A 159 20.00 3.73 18.38
N VAL A 160 20.25 3.54 19.67
CA VAL A 160 19.29 3.88 20.74
C VAL A 160 19.80 5.11 21.50
N VAL A 161 19.05 6.21 21.41
CA VAL A 161 19.34 7.48 22.10
C VAL A 161 18.13 7.85 22.94
N ASP A 162 18.33 8.05 24.25
CA ASP A 162 17.27 8.42 25.20
C ASP A 162 16.02 7.50 25.14
N GLY A 163 16.25 6.20 24.93
CA GLY A 163 15.18 5.19 24.83
C GLY A 163 14.42 5.19 23.50
N LYS A 164 14.80 6.04 22.54
CA LYS A 164 14.26 6.07 21.17
C LYS A 164 15.22 5.39 20.20
N ILE A 165 14.65 4.72 19.21
CA ILE A 165 15.36 4.07 18.12
C ILE A 165 15.51 5.08 16.99
N VAL A 166 16.74 5.53 16.74
CA VAL A 166 17.07 6.60 15.79
C VAL A 166 17.79 6.00 14.58
N PRO A 167 17.47 6.42 13.34
CA PRO A 167 18.15 5.94 12.15
C PRO A 167 19.61 6.40 12.11
N GLU A 168 20.51 5.48 11.77
CA GLU A 168 21.94 5.73 11.50
C GLU A 168 22.26 5.50 10.02
N ASP A 169 21.71 4.43 9.43
CA ASP A 169 21.90 4.07 8.02
C ASP A 169 20.58 3.68 7.36
N TRP A 170 20.04 4.60 6.55
CA TRP A 170 18.81 4.37 5.81
C TRP A 170 18.92 3.31 4.73
N TRP A 171 20.11 3.08 4.17
CA TRP A 171 20.32 2.01 3.20
C TRP A 171 20.14 0.66 3.88
N ALA A 172 20.83 0.43 5.00
CA ALA A 172 20.66 -0.77 5.80
C ALA A 172 19.21 -0.98 6.30
N ILE A 173 18.50 0.10 6.65
CA ILE A 173 17.10 0.03 7.07
C ILE A 173 16.17 -0.39 5.92
N THR A 174 16.41 0.12 4.70
CA THR A 174 15.48 -0.07 3.57
C THR A 174 15.78 -1.29 2.71
N THR A 175 17.05 -1.68 2.60
CA THR A 175 17.49 -2.82 1.80
C THR A 175 17.97 -3.98 2.68
N GLY A 176 17.51 -4.02 3.93
CA GLY A 176 17.72 -5.15 4.83
C GLY A 176 17.15 -6.45 4.26
N PRO A 177 17.58 -7.61 4.81
CA PRO A 177 17.13 -8.92 4.37
C PRO A 177 15.62 -9.17 4.53
#